data_AF-A0A943G033-F1
#
_entry.id   AF-A0A943G033-F1
#
_cell.length_a   1.000
_cell.length_b   1.000
_cell.length_c   1.000
_cell.angle_alpha   90.00
_cell.angle_beta   90.00
_cell.angle_gamma   90.00
#
_symmetry.space_group_name_H-M   'P 1'
#
loop_
_entity.id
_entity.type
_entity.pdbx_description
1 polymer ?
#
loop_
_entity_poly.entity_id
_entity_poly.type
_entity_poly.pdbx_seq_one_letter_code
_entity_poly.pdbx_strand_id
1 'polypeptide(L)'
;MNKKNLVRFFGVTLVILFLCIYIGQASGYYEYSNFKRTSLTNDAITKFEDDVKKGKNIKATNYLKNDKQYDNALNSIALKTSNLIEKTFDMAMNSLFKGINKAISK
;
A
#
# COMPACT_ATOMS: atom_id res chain seq x y z
N MET A 1 -3.44 -28.70 17.57
CA MET A 1 -2.14 -28.03 17.84
C MET A 1 -2.22 -27.37 19.22
N ASN A 2 -1.27 -27.63 20.12
CA ASN A 2 -1.31 -27.07 21.49
C ASN A 2 -1.25 -25.53 21.46
N LYS A 3 -2.00 -24.84 22.35
CA LYS A 3 -2.06 -23.35 22.41
C LYS A 3 -0.66 -22.70 22.49
N LYS A 4 0.28 -23.30 23.23
CA LYS A 4 1.68 -22.84 23.32
C LYS A 4 2.41 -22.89 21.98
N ASN A 5 2.16 -23.92 21.18
CA ASN A 5 2.78 -24.10 19.87
C ASN A 5 2.17 -23.16 18.83
N LEU A 6 0.88 -22.81 18.96
CA LEU A 6 0.21 -21.83 18.12
C LEU A 6 0.77 -20.41 18.35
N VAL A 7 0.91 -19.99 19.61
CA VAL A 7 1.49 -18.69 19.97
C VAL A 7 2.94 -18.59 19.51
N ARG A 8 3.73 -19.65 19.72
CA ARG A 8 5.13 -19.70 19.23
C ARG A 8 5.20 -19.61 17.71
N PHE A 9 4.30 -20.28 17.00
CA PHE A 9 4.22 -20.23 15.53
C PHE A 9 3.91 -18.81 15.03
N PHE A 10 2.85 -18.16 15.54
CA PHE A 10 2.52 -16.79 15.14
C PHE A 10 3.61 -15.77 15.53
N GLY A 11 4.22 -15.93 16.71
CA GLY A 11 5.32 -15.07 17.16
C GLY A 11 6.54 -15.16 16.25
N VAL A 12 6.96 -16.38 15.88
CA VAL A 12 8.08 -16.58 14.94
C VAL A 12 7.75 -16.03 13.56
N THR A 13 6.53 -16.27 13.05
CA THR A 13 6.08 -15.72 11.77
C THR A 13 6.11 -14.19 11.74
N LEU A 14 5.70 -13.52 12.82
CA LEU A 14 5.76 -12.06 12.95
C LEU A 14 7.19 -11.53 12.91
N VAL A 15 8.12 -12.18 13.61
CA VAL A 15 9.55 -11.79 13.60
C VAL A 15 10.15 -11.96 12.21
N ILE A 16 9.83 -13.05 11.51
CA ILE A 16 10.30 -13.28 10.14
C ILE A 16 9.75 -12.19 9.20
N LEU A 17 8.46 -11.88 9.28
CA LEU A 17 7.84 -10.80 8.48
C LEU A 17 8.49 -9.44 8.75
N PHE A 18 8.76 -9.12 10.03
CA PHE A 18 9.44 -7.90 10.41
C PHE A 18 10.85 -7.83 9.80
N LEU A 19 11.63 -8.90 9.88
CA LEU A 19 12.98 -8.96 9.30
C LEU A 19 12.95 -8.81 7.77
N CYS A 20 12.02 -9.46 7.09
CA CYS A 20 11.86 -9.32 5.63
C CYS A 20 11.59 -7.86 5.24
N ILE A 21 10.70 -7.18 5.96
CA ILE A 21 10.37 -5.77 5.71
C ILE A 21 11.57 -4.86 6.04
N TYR A 22 12.24 -5.09 7.17
CA TYR A 22 13.39 -4.30 7.61
C TYR A 22 14.56 -4.41 6.62
N ILE A 23 14.91 -5.63 6.21
CA ILE A 23 15.95 -5.87 5.22
C ILE A 23 15.54 -5.26 3.87
N GLY A 24 14.28 -5.40 3.45
CA GLY A 24 13.77 -4.78 2.23
C GLY A 24 13.87 -3.25 2.21
N GLN A 25 13.70 -2.60 3.36
CA GLN A 25 13.95 -1.16 3.49
C GLN A 25 15.45 -0.84 3.48
N ALA A 26 16.25 -1.55 4.28
CA ALA A 26 17.70 -1.32 4.40
C ALA A 26 18.49 -1.59 3.11
N SER A 27 17.96 -2.46 2.24
CA SER A 27 18.57 -2.78 0.94
C SER A 27 18.21 -1.77 -0.17
N GLY A 28 17.53 -0.66 0.15
CA GLY A 28 17.23 0.42 -0.80
C GLY A 28 16.18 0.07 -1.86
N TYR A 29 15.54 -1.11 -1.77
CA TYR A 29 14.46 -1.50 -2.71
C TYR A 29 13.30 -0.50 -2.70
N TYR A 30 13.00 0.06 -1.53
CA TYR A 30 11.98 1.08 -1.37
C TYR A 30 12.36 2.40 -2.07
N GLU A 31 13.62 2.82 -1.95
CA GLU A 31 14.16 4.00 -2.61
C GLU A 31 14.21 3.83 -4.13
N TYR A 32 14.61 2.65 -4.62
CA TYR A 32 14.63 2.36 -6.06
C TYR A 32 13.23 2.38 -6.70
N SER A 33 12.23 1.82 -6.01
CA SER A 33 10.84 1.83 -6.48
C SER A 33 10.27 3.26 -6.53
N ASN A 34 10.51 4.05 -5.50
CA ASN A 34 10.07 5.44 -5.43
C ASN A 34 10.81 6.32 -6.45
N PHE A 35 12.12 6.17 -6.59
CA PHE A 35 12.92 6.86 -7.60
C PHE A 35 12.44 6.56 -9.01
N LYS A 36 12.15 5.29 -9.32
CA LYS A 36 11.62 4.90 -10.64
C LYS A 36 10.26 5.51 -10.93
N ARG A 37 9.36 5.61 -9.93
CA ARG A 37 8.06 6.28 -10.08
C ARG A 37 8.24 7.78 -10.32
N THR A 38 9.06 8.46 -9.51
CA THR A 38 9.35 9.89 -9.64
C THR A 38 10.03 10.22 -10.98
N SER A 39 11.00 9.42 -11.41
CA SER A 39 11.68 9.60 -12.70
C SER A 39 10.71 9.51 -13.87
N LEU A 40 9.82 8.50 -13.87
CA LEU A 40 8.81 8.35 -14.92
C LEU A 40 7.82 9.52 -14.96
N THR A 41 7.47 10.07 -13.80
CA THR A 41 6.62 11.27 -13.72
C THR A 41 7.34 12.51 -14.25
N ASN A 42 8.61 12.71 -13.87
CA ASN A 42 9.41 13.83 -14.35
C ASN A 42 9.63 13.78 -15.87
N ASP A 43 9.87 12.59 -16.42
CA ASP A 43 10.01 12.39 -17.87
C ASP A 43 8.71 12.73 -18.62
N ALA A 44 7.55 12.36 -18.05
CA ALA A 44 6.24 12.68 -18.61
C ALA A 44 5.94 14.18 -18.57
N ILE A 45 6.29 14.86 -17.47
CA ILE A 45 6.18 16.32 -17.34
C ILE A 45 7.08 17.03 -18.35
N THR A 46 8.34 16.61 -18.46
CA THR A 46 9.30 17.20 -19.40
C THR A 46 8.82 17.07 -20.84
N LYS A 47 8.32 15.90 -21.24
CA LYS A 47 7.71 15.69 -22.57
C LYS A 47 6.50 16.59 -22.81
N PHE A 48 5.65 16.75 -21.80
CA PHE A 48 4.49 17.62 -21.89
C PHE A 48 4.90 19.07 -22.13
N GLU A 49 5.84 19.60 -21.34
CA GLU A 49 6.34 20.97 -21.49
C GLU A 49 6.99 21.22 -22.86
N ASP A 50 7.74 20.25 -23.37
CA ASP A 50 8.36 20.32 -24.69
C ASP A 50 7.34 20.34 -25.83
N ASP A 51 6.29 19.53 -25.74
CA ASP A 51 5.24 19.47 -26.75
C ASP A 51 4.36 20.73 -26.72
N VAL A 52 4.15 21.34 -25.54
CA VAL A 52 3.56 22.69 -25.39
C VAL A 52 4.39 23.73 -26.12
N LYS A 53 5.70 23.79 -25.87
CA LYS A 53 6.62 24.75 -26.51
C LYS A 53 6.65 24.60 -28.03
N LYS A 54 6.50 23.37 -28.53
CA LYS A 54 6.50 23.05 -29.97
C LYS A 54 5.13 23.24 -30.64
N GLY A 55 4.10 23.68 -29.90
CA GLY A 55 2.76 23.94 -30.43
C GLY A 55 2.03 22.69 -30.94
N LYS A 56 2.39 21.50 -30.43
CA LYS A 56 1.75 20.24 -30.83
C LYS A 56 0.34 20.12 -30.25
N ASN A 57 -0.49 19.30 -30.90
CA ASN A 57 -1.80 18.95 -30.37
C ASN A 57 -1.66 18.05 -29.13
N ILE A 58 -2.00 18.59 -27.96
CA ILE A 58 -1.84 17.94 -26.66
C ILE A 58 -3.08 17.08 -26.34
N LYS A 59 -2.86 15.79 -26.11
CA LYS A 59 -3.86 14.87 -25.55
C LYS A 59 -3.32 14.28 -24.25
N ALA A 60 -4.11 14.35 -23.17
CA ALA A 60 -3.71 13.84 -21.84
C ALA A 60 -3.28 12.37 -21.87
N THR A 61 -3.92 11.56 -22.73
CA THR A 61 -3.60 10.13 -22.91
C THR A 61 -2.17 9.85 -23.37
N ASN A 62 -1.46 10.83 -23.94
CA ASN A 62 -0.09 10.66 -24.42
C ASN A 62 0.95 10.72 -23.29
N TYR A 63 0.57 11.24 -22.12
CA TYR A 63 1.45 11.45 -20.96
C TYR A 63 1.04 10.60 -19.76
N LEU A 64 -0.16 10.02 -19.80
CA LEU A 64 -0.64 9.07 -18.81
C LEU A 64 -0.29 7.64 -19.24
N LYS A 65 0.25 6.85 -18.32
CA LYS A 65 0.47 5.43 -18.55
C LYS A 65 -0.89 4.73 -18.49
N ASN A 66 -1.20 3.88 -19.48
CA ASN A 66 -2.42 3.07 -19.43
C ASN A 66 -2.47 2.28 -18.13
N ASP A 67 -3.54 2.47 -17.34
CA ASP A 67 -3.76 1.70 -16.14
C ASP A 67 -3.90 0.23 -16.53
N LYS A 68 -3.09 -0.62 -15.88
CA LYS A 68 -3.27 -2.07 -16.03
C LYS A 68 -4.62 -2.42 -15.41
N GLN A 69 -5.53 -2.99 -16.19
CA GLN A 69 -6.75 -3.56 -15.63
C GLN A 69 -6.38 -4.80 -14.81
N TYR A 70 -6.44 -4.68 -13.49
CA TYR A 70 -6.21 -5.77 -12.54
C TYR A 70 -7.49 -6.55 -12.24
N ASP A 71 -8.38 -6.75 -13.24
CA ASP A 71 -9.64 -7.46 -13.03
C ASP A 71 -9.47 -8.99 -13.09
N ASN A 72 -8.74 -9.52 -12.11
CA ASN A 72 -8.46 -10.95 -11.98
C ASN A 72 -8.96 -11.47 -10.63
N ALA A 73 -9.14 -12.80 -10.53
CA ALA A 73 -9.58 -13.46 -9.29
C ALA A 73 -8.72 -13.10 -8.05
N LEU A 74 -7.42 -12.84 -8.25
CA LEU A 74 -6.54 -12.35 -7.18
C LEU A 74 -6.94 -10.98 -6.64
N ASN A 75 -7.39 -10.07 -7.51
CA ASN A 75 -7.81 -8.73 -7.12
C ASN A 75 -9.13 -8.78 -6.32
N SER A 76 -10.08 -9.62 -6.73
CA SER A 76 -11.32 -9.79 -5.96
C SER A 76 -11.09 -10.40 -4.58
N ILE A 77 -10.14 -11.33 -4.45
CA ILE A 77 -9.70 -11.87 -3.16
C ILE A 77 -9.01 -10.78 -2.33
N ALA A 78 -8.11 -10.01 -2.93
CA ALA A 78 -7.41 -8.92 -2.25
C ALA A 78 -8.40 -7.86 -1.74
N LEU A 79 -9.37 -7.45 -2.56
CA LEU A 79 -10.42 -6.50 -2.17
C LEU A 79 -11.29 -7.04 -1.03
N LYS A 80 -11.73 -8.30 -1.11
CA LYS A 80 -12.48 -8.94 -0.01
C LYS A 80 -11.67 -9.01 1.28
N THR A 81 -10.39 -9.35 1.17
CA THR A 81 -9.48 -9.43 2.32
C THR A 81 -9.25 -8.04 2.92
N SER A 82 -9.03 -7.02 2.08
CA SER A 82 -8.89 -5.63 2.50
C SER A 82 -10.12 -5.15 3.25
N ASN A 83 -11.32 -5.37 2.68
CA ASN A 83 -12.58 -4.99 3.33
C ASN A 83 -12.80 -5.71 4.66
N LEU A 84 -12.34 -6.96 4.78
CA LEU A 84 -12.43 -7.72 6.03
C LEU A 84 -11.48 -7.14 7.09
N ILE A 85 -10.24 -6.81 6.70
CA ILE A 85 -9.25 -6.19 7.59
C ILE A 85 -9.76 -4.83 8.06
N GLU A 86 -10.25 -3.99 7.14
CA GLU A 86 -10.79 -2.66 7.43
C GLU A 86 -11.92 -2.74 8.47
N LYS A 87 -12.94 -3.58 8.23
CA LYS A 87 -14.04 -3.78 9.18
C LYS A 87 -13.57 -4.26 10.56
N THR A 88 -12.59 -5.17 10.57
CA THR A 88 -12.04 -5.71 11.83
C THR A 88 -11.28 -4.63 12.59
N PHE A 89 -10.49 -3.83 11.89
CA PHE A 89 -9.75 -2.70 12.46
C PHE A 89 -10.71 -1.64 13.01
N ASP A 90 -11.70 -1.23 12.24
CA ASP A 90 -12.72 -0.25 12.67
C ASP A 90 -13.46 -0.73 13.91
N MET A 91 -13.83 -2.01 13.96
CA MET A 91 -14.50 -2.59 15.13
C MET A 91 -13.59 -2.56 16.37
N ALA A 92 -12.32 -2.96 16.23
CA ALA A 92 -11.36 -2.94 17.31
C ALA A 92 -11.12 -1.51 17.81
N MET A 93 -10.92 -0.57 16.87
CA MET A 93 -10.62 0.82 17.17
C MET A 93 -11.82 1.53 17.82
N ASN A 94 -13.02 1.33 17.29
CA ASN A 94 -14.25 1.85 17.91
C ASN A 94 -14.46 1.29 19.32
N SER A 95 -14.10 0.02 19.56
CA SER A 95 -14.20 -0.58 20.89
C SER A 95 -13.20 0.03 21.86
N LEU A 96 -11.96 0.25 21.42
CA LEU A 96 -10.92 0.95 22.20
C LEU A 96 -11.36 2.37 22.54
N PHE A 97 -11.81 3.16 21.55
CA PHE A 97 -12.25 4.53 21.78
C PHE A 97 -13.50 4.61 22.67
N LYS A 98 -14.47 3.70 22.52
CA LYS A 98 -15.62 3.62 23.43
C LYS A 98 -15.16 3.30 24.86
N GLY A 99 -14.20 2.40 25.03
CA GLY A 99 -13.62 2.08 26.33
C GLY A 99 -12.93 3.27 26.99
N ILE A 100 -12.14 4.02 26.21
CA ILE A 100 -11.48 5.26 26.64
C ILE A 100 -12.52 6.33 27.01
N ASN A 101 -13.50 6.60 26.14
CA ASN A 101 -14.55 7.57 26.42
C ASN A 101 -15.31 7.24 27.71
N LYS A 102 -15.65 5.96 27.93
CA LYS A 102 -16.34 5.51 29.15
C LYS A 102 -15.48 5.66 30.41
N ALA A 103 -14.15 5.58 30.29
CA ALA A 103 -13.22 5.76 31.40
C ALA A 103 -12.98 7.24 31.73
N ILE A 104 -13.00 8.12 30.72
CA ILE A 104 -12.82 9.57 30.88
C ILE A 104 -14.14 10.25 31.30
N SER A 105 -15.29 9.75 30.85
CA SER A 105 -16.61 10.29 31.20
C SER A 105 -17.14 9.80 32.55
N LYS A 106 -16.28 9.30 33.43
CA LYS A 106 -16.60 8.75 34.75
C LYS A 106 -15.82 9.52 35.81
#